data_AF-A0A7E6EJK6-F1
#
_entry.id   AF-A0A7E6EJK6-F1
#
_cell.length_a   1.000
_cell.length_b   1.000
_cell.length_c   1.000
_cell.angle_alpha   90.00
_cell.angle_beta   90.00
_cell.angle_gamma   90.00
#
_symmetry.space_group_name_H-M   'P 1'
#
loop_
_entity.id
_entity.type
_entity.pdbx_description
1 polymer ?
#
loop_
_entity_poly.entity_id
_entity_poly.type
_entity_poly.pdbx_seq_one_letter_code
_entity_poly.pdbx_strand_id
1 'polypeptide(L)'
;MALNKCRRFLPCILLIFIAVIIILFPYRQPTFIPKEWLYSMSVKIKNKVILWKQPDLSKIRAGIHYPKRFSTNKDEKLFQIYRTDLNSVEMEMFLRTVSLFSRALSSANITHMVYGGTAIGSRRHHGFIPWDDDIDVWINKTEKKKSKGILSSIPKFGLYSPNNFQWKFFYKNLKTLKQKPFRWPYIDIFYFEENATHIWDELPPHRTRYHKKSIIFPLYDRKFQSIKLPTPCAIDKFVGESAIKNCQSSSYSHRMEGSVPAKFHMKVLCSKLYHLHPFVFRTKHNETHYKEELKQNETLIHKIFVPTNLCAT
;
A
#
# COMPACT_ATOMS: atom_id res chain seq x y z
N MET A 1 -17.16 -35.16 -95.31
CA MET A 1 -18.51 -34.96 -94.76
C MET A 1 -18.37 -34.56 -93.30
N ALA A 2 -19.09 -33.50 -92.89
CA ALA A 2 -19.28 -32.92 -91.54
C ALA A 2 -18.02 -32.32 -90.85
N LEU A 3 -17.81 -30.99 -90.79
CA LEU A 3 -18.51 -29.89 -90.08
C LEU A 3 -18.74 -30.11 -88.57
N ASN A 4 -18.08 -29.30 -87.72
CA ASN A 4 -18.73 -28.24 -86.90
C ASN A 4 -17.72 -27.53 -85.96
N LYS A 5 -17.53 -26.21 -86.16
CA LYS A 5 -17.95 -25.07 -85.29
C LYS A 5 -17.24 -25.00 -83.92
N CYS A 6 -16.27 -24.10 -83.69
CA CYS A 6 -16.38 -22.63 -83.56
C CYS A 6 -17.19 -22.16 -82.33
N ARG A 7 -16.51 -21.65 -81.27
CA ARG A 7 -16.68 -20.26 -80.79
C ARG A 7 -15.74 -19.88 -79.63
N ARG A 8 -15.05 -18.75 -79.83
CA ARG A 8 -14.44 -17.86 -78.83
C ARG A 8 -15.52 -17.17 -77.97
N PHE A 9 -15.17 -16.71 -76.76
CA PHE A 9 -15.20 -15.29 -76.28
C PHE A 9 -15.22 -15.21 -74.72
N LEU A 10 -14.08 -14.83 -74.13
CA LEU A 10 -13.76 -13.63 -73.27
C LEU A 10 -14.85 -12.98 -72.34
N PRO A 11 -14.51 -12.05 -71.42
CA PRO A 11 -14.02 -12.19 -70.02
C PRO A 11 -14.90 -11.41 -68.98
N CYS A 12 -14.63 -11.54 -67.67
CA CYS A 12 -15.10 -10.56 -66.64
C CYS A 12 -14.15 -10.48 -65.42
N ILE A 13 -13.27 -9.47 -65.47
CA ILE A 13 -12.84 -8.51 -64.42
C ILE A 13 -13.40 -8.72 -62.99
N LEU A 14 -12.55 -8.77 -61.95
CA LEU A 14 -12.37 -7.68 -60.97
C LEU A 14 -11.33 -8.01 -59.86
N LEU A 15 -10.26 -7.21 -59.87
CA LEU A 15 -9.35 -6.80 -58.80
C LEU A 15 -9.72 -7.12 -57.33
N ILE A 16 -8.80 -7.78 -56.61
CA ILE A 16 -8.42 -7.39 -55.24
C ILE A 16 -6.89 -7.54 -55.08
N PHE A 17 -6.20 -6.40 -55.22
CA PHE A 17 -4.91 -6.15 -54.57
C PHE A 17 -5.11 -6.12 -53.04
N ILE A 18 -4.14 -6.59 -52.26
CA ILE A 18 -3.38 -5.78 -51.28
C ILE A 18 -2.57 -6.70 -50.36
N ALA A 19 -1.25 -6.54 -50.49
CA ALA A 19 -0.18 -6.65 -49.51
C ALA A 19 -0.48 -7.31 -48.14
N VAL A 20 0.26 -8.39 -47.90
CA VAL A 20 0.60 -8.87 -46.56
C VAL A 20 1.55 -7.86 -45.92
N ILE A 21 0.99 -6.83 -45.28
CA ILE A 21 1.71 -6.02 -44.29
C ILE A 21 1.52 -6.72 -42.94
N ILE A 22 2.55 -7.47 -42.53
CA ILE A 22 2.70 -7.91 -41.14
C ILE A 22 2.99 -6.65 -40.32
N ILE A 23 1.95 -5.97 -39.86
CA ILE A 23 2.07 -4.99 -38.79
C ILE A 23 2.32 -5.79 -37.51
N LEU A 24 3.54 -5.69 -37.00
CA LEU A 24 3.90 -5.97 -35.60
C LEU A 24 3.01 -5.11 -34.69
N PHE A 25 1.80 -5.58 -34.39
CA PHE A 25 1.02 -5.05 -33.28
C PHE A 25 1.71 -5.51 -31.99
N PRO A 26 2.09 -4.60 -31.07
CA PRO A 26 2.55 -5.02 -29.77
C PRO A 26 1.37 -5.75 -29.11
N TYR A 27 1.65 -6.96 -28.64
CA TYR A 27 0.75 -7.80 -27.87
C TYR A 27 0.15 -6.99 -26.71
N ARG A 28 -1.01 -6.36 -26.93
CA ARG A 28 -1.81 -5.76 -25.86
C ARG A 28 -2.38 -6.94 -25.08
N GLN A 29 -1.72 -7.31 -24.00
CA GLN A 29 -2.34 -8.10 -22.94
C GLN A 29 -3.66 -7.39 -22.58
N PRO A 30 -4.83 -8.01 -22.80
CA PRO A 30 -6.08 -7.42 -22.38
C PRO A 30 -6.05 -7.44 -20.85
N THR A 31 -5.94 -6.27 -20.21
CA THR A 31 -6.20 -6.10 -18.78
C THR A 31 -7.71 -6.23 -18.56
N PHE A 32 -8.25 -7.42 -18.81
CA PHE A 32 -9.64 -7.74 -18.55
C PHE A 32 -9.72 -8.05 -17.06
N ILE A 33 -9.96 -7.03 -16.24
CA ILE A 33 -10.44 -7.23 -14.87
C ILE A 33 -11.84 -7.83 -15.02
N PRO A 34 -12.08 -9.11 -14.69
CA PRO A 34 -13.37 -9.74 -14.94
C PRO A 34 -14.49 -8.97 -14.23
N LYS A 35 -15.65 -8.78 -14.88
CA LYS A 35 -16.81 -8.07 -14.29
C LYS A 35 -17.24 -8.64 -12.93
N GLU A 36 -16.92 -9.89 -12.65
CA GLU A 36 -17.18 -10.56 -11.37
C GLU A 36 -16.40 -9.94 -10.19
N TRP A 37 -15.25 -9.31 -10.45
CA TRP A 37 -14.47 -8.53 -9.48
C TRP A 37 -15.17 -7.25 -9.03
N LEU A 38 -16.09 -6.73 -9.85
CA LEU A 38 -16.82 -5.48 -9.59
C LEU A 38 -18.05 -5.69 -8.71
N TYR A 39 -18.59 -6.91 -8.68
CA TYR A 39 -19.73 -7.29 -7.84
C TYR A 39 -19.32 -7.99 -6.55
N SER A 40 -18.19 -8.69 -6.49
CA SER A 40 -17.68 -9.25 -5.23
C SER A 40 -16.70 -8.30 -4.56
N MET A 41 -17.24 -7.24 -3.97
CA MET A 41 -16.62 -6.77 -2.74
C MET A 41 -16.66 -7.94 -1.70
N SER A 42 -17.62 -8.87 -1.78
CA SER A 42 -17.69 -10.09 -0.95
C SER A 42 -16.49 -11.06 -1.05
N VAL A 43 -15.71 -11.11 0.04
CA VAL A 43 -15.08 -12.27 0.69
C VAL A 43 -15.66 -13.67 0.44
N LYS A 44 -15.50 -14.36 -0.70
CA LYS A 44 -15.82 -15.82 -0.75
C LYS A 44 -14.73 -16.60 0.01
N ILE A 45 -14.97 -16.90 1.28
CA ILE A 45 -14.20 -17.88 2.06
C ILE A 45 -15.16 -19.01 2.39
N LYS A 46 -14.87 -20.23 1.90
CA LYS A 46 -15.58 -21.48 2.26
C LYS A 46 -17.12 -21.35 2.28
N ASN A 47 -17.73 -21.09 1.12
CA ASN A 47 -19.19 -21.09 0.93
C ASN A 47 -20.01 -20.10 1.79
N LYS A 48 -19.39 -19.11 2.44
CA LYS A 48 -20.08 -17.94 3.00
C LYS A 48 -19.81 -16.70 2.16
N VAL A 49 -20.85 -16.13 1.56
CA VAL A 49 -20.80 -14.79 0.97
C VAL A 49 -20.88 -13.79 2.12
N ILE A 50 -19.75 -13.23 2.54
CA ILE A 50 -19.76 -12.11 3.48
C ILE A 50 -20.18 -10.87 2.69
N LEU A 51 -21.45 -10.47 2.83
CA LEU A 51 -21.98 -9.24 2.26
C LEU A 51 -21.18 -8.03 2.79
N TRP A 52 -20.80 -7.12 1.90
CA TRP A 52 -20.22 -5.84 2.27
C TRP A 52 -21.27 -4.98 2.98
N LYS A 53 -21.28 -5.00 4.32
CA LYS A 53 -21.86 -3.88 5.05
C LYS A 53 -20.89 -2.70 4.89
N GLN A 54 -21.28 -1.71 4.10
CA GLN A 54 -20.47 -0.49 3.99
C GLN A 54 -20.30 0.09 5.39
N PRO A 55 -19.07 0.48 5.77
CA PRO A 55 -18.87 1.17 7.03
C PRO A 55 -19.65 2.48 7.03
N ASP A 56 -20.05 2.92 8.21
CA ASP A 56 -20.72 4.21 8.38
C ASP A 56 -19.73 5.36 8.07
N LEU A 57 -19.74 5.80 6.81
CA LEU A 57 -18.81 6.80 6.29
C LEU A 57 -18.95 8.16 7.00
N SER A 58 -20.04 8.40 7.75
CA SER A 58 -20.19 9.61 8.57
C SER A 58 -19.19 9.68 9.73
N LYS A 59 -18.64 8.53 10.14
CA LYS A 59 -17.64 8.44 11.21
C LYS A 59 -16.22 8.76 10.77
N ILE A 60 -15.99 8.99 9.47
CA ILE A 60 -14.71 9.42 8.92
C ILE A 60 -14.62 10.94 9.08
N ARG A 61 -13.74 11.39 9.99
CA ARG A 61 -13.65 12.81 10.36
C ARG A 61 -12.67 13.56 9.47
N ALA A 62 -13.05 14.76 9.04
CA ALA A 62 -12.21 15.61 8.18
C ALA A 62 -11.17 16.45 8.93
N GLY A 63 -11.02 16.27 10.25
CA GLY A 63 -10.17 17.13 11.06
C GLY A 63 -9.79 16.52 12.39
N ILE A 64 -8.77 17.12 12.97
CA ILE A 64 -8.19 16.77 14.25
C ILE A 64 -8.18 18.05 15.10
N HIS A 65 -8.52 17.92 16.39
CA HIS A 65 -8.37 19.02 17.33
C HIS A 65 -7.04 18.88 18.09
N TYR A 66 -6.17 19.87 17.96
CA TYR A 66 -4.93 19.95 18.76
C TYR A 66 -5.17 20.83 19.99
N PRO A 67 -4.85 20.36 21.21
CA PRO A 67 -5.07 21.16 22.41
C PRO A 67 -4.25 22.45 22.39
N LYS A 68 -4.85 23.53 22.90
CA LYS A 68 -4.19 24.84 23.01
C LYS A 68 -3.03 24.80 24.02
N ARG A 69 -3.22 24.13 25.15
CA ARG A 69 -2.23 23.95 26.22
C ARG A 69 -1.99 22.47 26.47
N PHE A 70 -0.75 22.11 26.79
CA PHE A 70 -0.42 20.76 27.23
C PHE A 70 -0.81 20.57 28.70
N SER A 71 -1.11 19.33 29.07
CA SER A 71 -1.24 18.97 30.48
C SER A 71 0.08 19.19 31.23
N THR A 72 -0.02 19.54 32.50
CA THR A 72 1.11 19.55 33.43
C THR A 72 1.51 18.13 33.84
N ASN A 73 0.58 17.17 33.76
CA ASN A 73 0.89 15.76 33.91
C ASN A 73 1.67 15.27 32.68
N LYS A 74 2.80 14.62 32.94
CA LYS A 74 3.73 14.17 31.91
C LYS A 74 3.13 13.13 30.97
N ASP A 75 2.40 12.15 31.49
CA ASP A 75 1.85 11.05 30.70
C ASP A 75 0.65 11.53 29.88
N GLU A 76 -0.18 12.41 30.43
CA GLU A 76 -1.23 13.09 29.66
C GLU A 76 -0.65 13.95 28.54
N LYS A 77 0.46 14.66 28.79
CA LYS A 77 1.17 15.41 27.75
C LYS A 77 1.70 14.48 26.66
N LEU A 78 2.30 13.34 27.02
CA LEU A 78 2.74 12.32 26.06
C LEU A 78 1.56 11.80 25.26
N PHE A 79 0.43 11.50 25.91
CA PHE A 79 -0.78 11.04 25.25
C PHE A 79 -1.38 12.10 24.31
N GLN A 80 -1.31 13.38 24.65
CA GLN A 80 -1.73 14.47 23.76
C GLN A 80 -0.86 14.58 22.49
N ILE A 81 0.40 14.16 22.55
CA ILE A 81 1.34 14.20 21.42
C ILE A 81 1.29 12.90 20.60
N TYR A 82 1.14 11.76 21.25
CA TYR A 82 1.16 10.42 20.65
C TYR A 82 -0.23 9.78 20.62
N ARG A 83 -1.30 10.57 20.56
CA ARG A 83 -2.66 10.02 20.61
C ARG A 83 -2.92 9.03 19.48
N THR A 84 -3.85 8.10 19.70
CA THR A 84 -4.32 7.25 18.61
C THR A 84 -5.09 8.09 17.59
N ASP A 85 -4.60 8.12 16.35
CA ASP A 85 -5.12 9.03 15.33
C ASP A 85 -6.24 8.44 14.48
N LEU A 86 -6.38 7.11 14.42
CA LEU A 86 -7.43 6.42 13.67
C LEU A 86 -8.52 5.87 14.58
N ASN A 87 -9.79 6.14 14.23
CA ASN A 87 -10.91 5.38 14.81
C ASN A 87 -11.13 4.04 14.07
N SER A 88 -11.99 3.17 14.61
CA SER A 88 -12.21 1.83 14.06
C SER A 88 -12.73 1.83 12.62
N VAL A 89 -13.58 2.80 12.25
CA VAL A 89 -14.13 2.92 10.89
C VAL A 89 -13.05 3.40 9.91
N GLU A 90 -12.23 4.35 10.32
CA GLU A 90 -11.13 4.86 9.51
C GLU A 90 -10.08 3.79 9.28
N MET A 91 -9.71 3.05 10.33
CA MET A 91 -8.81 1.90 10.23
C MET A 91 -9.39 0.83 9.30
N GLU A 92 -10.68 0.49 9.44
CA GLU A 92 -11.34 -0.45 8.55
C GLU A 92 -11.30 0.00 7.09
N MET A 93 -11.48 1.29 6.82
CA MET A 93 -11.38 1.87 5.48
C MET A 93 -9.98 1.73 4.88
N PHE A 94 -8.92 1.97 5.67
CA PHE A 94 -7.56 1.72 5.21
C PHE A 94 -7.32 0.26 4.87
N LEU A 95 -7.68 -0.65 5.78
CA LEU A 95 -7.44 -2.09 5.62
C LEU A 95 -8.17 -2.66 4.41
N ARG A 96 -9.40 -2.19 4.15
CA ARG A 96 -10.17 -2.53 2.95
C ARG A 96 -9.53 -1.97 1.68
N THR A 97 -9.09 -0.72 1.72
CA THR A 97 -8.46 -0.04 0.56
C THR A 97 -7.15 -0.71 0.18
N VAL A 98 -6.27 -1.00 1.16
CA VAL A 98 -4.98 -1.67 0.91
C VAL A 98 -5.14 -3.13 0.52
N SER A 99 -6.15 -3.84 1.03
CA SER A 99 -6.44 -5.21 0.59
C SER A 99 -6.88 -5.25 -0.88
N LEU A 100 -7.75 -4.32 -1.30
CA LEU A 100 -8.17 -4.21 -2.70
C LEU A 100 -6.99 -3.83 -3.60
N PHE A 101 -6.21 -2.84 -3.19
CA PHE A 101 -4.99 -2.40 -3.87
C PHE A 101 -4.01 -3.56 -4.07
N SER A 102 -3.67 -4.25 -2.98
CA SER A 102 -2.72 -5.38 -2.96
C SER A 102 -3.17 -6.50 -3.90
N ARG A 103 -4.45 -6.90 -3.84
CA ARG A 103 -5.04 -7.88 -4.76
C ARG A 103 -4.98 -7.44 -6.22
N ALA A 104 -5.36 -6.20 -6.53
CA ALA A 104 -5.38 -5.70 -7.90
C ALA A 104 -3.99 -5.70 -8.53
N LEU A 105 -2.96 -5.31 -7.77
CA LEU A 105 -1.57 -5.37 -8.23
C LEU A 105 -1.08 -6.82 -8.36
N SER A 106 -1.35 -7.66 -7.36
CA SER A 106 -0.95 -9.07 -7.37
C SER A 106 -1.56 -9.84 -8.56
N SER A 107 -2.84 -9.63 -8.88
CA SER A 107 -3.48 -10.24 -10.05
C SER A 107 -2.90 -9.79 -11.39
N ALA A 108 -2.13 -8.70 -11.41
CA ALA A 108 -1.40 -8.24 -12.56
C ALA A 108 0.11 -8.54 -12.47
N ASN A 109 0.54 -9.39 -11.53
CA ASN A 109 1.95 -9.69 -11.25
C ASN A 109 2.79 -8.44 -10.94
N ILE A 110 2.19 -7.42 -10.30
CA ILE A 110 2.90 -6.25 -9.80
C ILE A 110 3.16 -6.44 -8.32
N THR A 111 4.44 -6.41 -7.96
CA THR A 111 4.86 -6.48 -6.55
C THR A 111 4.87 -5.09 -5.95
N HIS A 112 4.29 -4.96 -4.76
CA HIS A 112 4.41 -3.79 -3.88
C HIS A 112 4.96 -4.25 -2.54
N MET A 113 5.47 -3.32 -1.72
CA MET A 113 5.87 -3.60 -0.34
C MET A 113 5.54 -2.45 0.59
N VAL A 114 5.44 -2.72 1.90
CA VAL A 114 5.31 -1.66 2.91
C VAL A 114 6.52 -0.72 2.88
N TYR A 115 6.27 0.57 3.06
CA TYR A 115 7.30 1.61 3.09
C TYR A 115 7.12 2.54 4.30
N GLY A 116 8.08 3.44 4.54
CA GLY A 116 7.92 4.55 5.49
C GLY A 116 7.38 4.16 6.88
N GLY A 117 6.35 4.89 7.33
CA GLY A 117 5.69 4.67 8.62
C GLY A 117 5.00 3.32 8.70
N THR A 118 4.47 2.84 7.57
CA THR A 118 3.81 1.52 7.48
C THR A 118 4.78 0.36 7.74
N ALA A 119 6.01 0.44 7.22
CA ALA A 119 7.05 -0.56 7.48
C ALA A 119 7.46 -0.59 8.96
N ILE A 120 7.64 0.60 9.57
CA ILE A 120 7.93 0.74 11.00
C ILE A 120 6.79 0.16 11.84
N GLY A 121 5.54 0.50 11.50
CA GLY A 121 4.35 0.01 12.18
C GLY A 121 4.22 -1.52 12.14
N SER A 122 4.40 -2.10 10.95
CA SER A 122 4.40 -3.56 10.76
C SER A 122 5.37 -4.28 11.70
N ARG A 123 6.55 -3.69 11.95
CA ARG A 123 7.57 -4.25 12.84
C ARG A 123 7.33 -3.93 14.33
N ARG A 124 6.89 -2.72 14.66
CA ARG A 124 6.85 -2.20 16.03
C ARG A 124 5.49 -2.35 16.72
N HIS A 125 4.42 -2.50 15.95
CA HIS A 125 3.04 -2.52 16.44
C HIS A 125 2.18 -3.63 15.81
N HIS A 126 2.74 -4.47 14.93
CA HIS A 126 2.00 -5.43 14.09
C HIS A 126 0.85 -4.77 13.30
N GLY A 127 1.00 -3.50 12.90
CA GLY A 127 -0.07 -2.70 12.31
C GLY A 127 0.34 -1.25 12.14
N PHE A 128 -0.61 -0.32 12.26
CA PHE A 128 -0.29 1.11 12.24
C PHE A 128 0.58 1.49 13.44
N ILE A 129 1.43 2.51 13.26
CA ILE A 129 1.89 3.29 14.41
C ILE A 129 0.66 4.00 15.00
N PRO A 130 0.42 3.99 16.32
CA PRO A 130 -0.84 4.47 16.89
C PRO A 130 -1.21 5.91 16.48
N TRP A 131 -0.23 6.78 16.34
CA TRP A 131 -0.36 8.20 15.98
C TRP A 131 -0.07 8.49 14.49
N ASP A 132 -0.14 7.48 13.65
CA ASP A 132 0.07 7.59 12.20
C ASP A 132 -1.27 7.43 11.47
N ASP A 133 -1.46 8.20 10.39
CA ASP A 133 -2.78 8.42 9.78
C ASP A 133 -2.85 8.08 8.29
N ASP A 134 -1.90 7.30 7.76
CA ASP A 134 -1.90 6.82 6.38
C ASP A 134 -1.23 5.45 6.18
N ILE A 135 -1.16 5.00 4.92
CA ILE A 135 -0.42 3.80 4.50
C ILE A 135 0.52 4.18 3.36
N ASP A 136 1.79 3.85 3.53
CA ASP A 136 2.84 4.01 2.53
C ASP A 136 3.17 2.66 1.88
N VAL A 137 3.25 2.64 0.55
CA VAL A 137 3.73 1.49 -0.21
C VAL A 137 4.80 1.89 -1.23
N TRP A 138 5.68 0.94 -1.55
CA TRP A 138 6.72 1.11 -2.57
C TRP A 138 6.51 0.13 -3.73
N ILE A 139 6.61 0.62 -4.96
CA ILE A 139 6.49 -0.17 -6.20
C ILE A 139 7.71 0.09 -7.08
N ASN A 140 8.16 -0.91 -7.85
CA ASN A 140 9.21 -0.69 -8.85
C ASN A 140 8.74 0.34 -9.90
N LYS A 141 9.56 1.36 -10.19
CA LYS A 141 9.25 2.42 -11.17
C LYS A 141 8.95 1.86 -12.56
N THR A 142 9.55 0.73 -12.94
CA THR A 142 9.27 0.06 -14.22
C THR A 142 7.79 -0.34 -14.35
N GLU A 143 7.09 -0.58 -13.24
CA GLU A 143 5.68 -0.96 -13.20
C GLU A 143 4.72 0.25 -13.19
N LYS A 144 5.23 1.49 -13.10
CA LYS A 144 4.43 2.72 -12.91
C LYS A 144 3.34 2.92 -13.96
N LYS A 145 3.61 2.59 -15.23
CA LYS A 145 2.60 2.68 -16.31
C LYS A 145 1.50 1.63 -16.15
N LYS A 146 1.87 0.41 -15.79
CA LYS A 146 0.95 -0.72 -15.65
C LYS A 146 0.08 -0.57 -14.40
N SER A 147 0.68 -0.21 -13.27
CA SER A 147 -0.04 0.08 -12.02
C SER A 147 -1.04 1.23 -12.20
N LYS A 148 -0.69 2.29 -12.95
CA LYS A 148 -1.64 3.38 -13.28
C LYS A 148 -2.87 2.85 -14.02
N GLY A 149 -2.67 2.06 -15.07
CA GLY A 149 -3.78 1.48 -15.85
C GLY A 149 -4.74 0.67 -14.98
N ILE A 150 -4.19 -0.19 -14.11
CA ILE A 150 -4.98 -1.03 -13.21
C ILE A 150 -5.71 -0.18 -12.18
N LEU A 151 -4.99 0.64 -11.40
CA LEU A 151 -5.54 1.39 -10.28
C LEU A 151 -6.57 2.44 -10.73
N SER A 152 -6.36 3.07 -11.89
CA SER A 152 -7.33 4.02 -12.46
C SER A 152 -8.61 3.34 -12.95
N SER A 153 -8.57 2.04 -13.25
CA SER A 153 -9.73 1.29 -13.74
C SER A 153 -10.65 0.75 -12.63
N ILE A 154 -10.23 0.81 -11.36
CA ILE A 154 -10.98 0.25 -10.23
C ILE A 154 -12.22 1.13 -9.92
N PRO A 155 -13.45 0.61 -10.07
CA PRO A 155 -14.66 1.39 -9.80
C PRO A 155 -14.76 1.84 -8.35
N LYS A 156 -15.38 3.00 -8.12
CA LYS A 156 -15.51 3.69 -6.82
C LYS A 156 -14.19 4.19 -6.20
N PHE A 157 -13.04 3.76 -6.70
CA PHE A 157 -11.73 4.26 -6.27
C PHE A 157 -11.16 5.27 -7.27
N GLY A 158 -10.32 6.16 -6.76
CA GLY A 158 -9.61 7.19 -7.50
C GLY A 158 -8.11 7.03 -7.33
N LEU A 159 -7.38 7.45 -8.35
CA LEU A 159 -5.93 7.55 -8.33
C LEU A 159 -5.54 8.98 -8.67
N TYR A 160 -4.93 9.68 -7.73
CA TYR A 160 -4.25 10.94 -7.99
C TYR A 160 -2.77 10.64 -8.26
N SER A 161 -2.30 10.94 -9.47
CA SER A 161 -0.96 10.53 -9.96
C SER A 161 -0.16 11.71 -10.52
N PRO A 162 0.28 12.65 -9.66
CA PRO A 162 1.13 13.76 -10.07
C PRO A 162 2.51 13.27 -10.57
N ASN A 163 3.21 14.10 -11.35
CA ASN A 163 4.49 13.71 -11.96
C ASN A 163 5.65 13.65 -10.94
N ASN A 164 5.71 14.59 -10.00
CA ASN A 164 6.85 14.79 -9.10
C ASN A 164 6.48 14.67 -7.61
N PHE A 165 5.49 13.84 -7.30
CA PHE A 165 5.03 13.62 -5.94
C PHE A 165 4.49 12.19 -5.81
N GLN A 166 4.35 11.69 -4.59
CA GLN A 166 3.75 10.37 -4.38
C GLN A 166 2.31 10.33 -4.89
N TRP A 167 1.89 9.18 -5.37
CA TRP A 167 0.52 9.00 -5.84
C TRP A 167 -0.41 8.66 -4.68
N LYS A 168 -1.68 8.99 -4.81
CA LYS A 168 -2.70 8.70 -3.79
C LYS A 168 -3.80 7.82 -4.35
N PHE A 169 -4.06 6.67 -3.72
CA PHE A 169 -5.17 5.78 -4.07
C PHE A 169 -6.24 5.79 -2.97
N PHE A 170 -7.48 6.12 -3.34
CA PHE A 170 -8.51 6.48 -2.36
C PHE A 170 -9.93 6.11 -2.81
N TYR A 171 -10.86 6.03 -1.85
CA TYR A 171 -12.29 5.87 -2.14
C TYR A 171 -12.93 7.22 -2.52
N LYS A 172 -13.56 7.31 -3.70
CA LYS A 172 -14.06 8.57 -4.28
C LYS A 172 -15.21 9.19 -3.47
N ASN A 173 -16.07 8.36 -2.88
CA ASN A 173 -17.33 8.80 -2.26
C ASN A 173 -17.14 9.20 -0.78
N LEU A 174 -16.08 9.94 -0.47
CA LEU A 174 -15.81 10.49 0.86
C LEU A 174 -15.98 12.02 0.86
N LYS A 175 -16.36 12.56 2.02
CA LYS A 175 -16.57 14.01 2.23
C LYS A 175 -15.33 14.73 2.76
N THR A 176 -14.23 14.02 2.99
CA THR A 176 -12.95 14.57 3.46
C THR A 176 -12.21 15.29 2.33
N LEU A 177 -11.35 16.26 2.67
CA LEU A 177 -10.44 16.91 1.72
C LEU A 177 -11.10 17.37 0.39
N LYS A 178 -12.34 17.92 0.44
CA LYS A 178 -13.11 18.25 -0.78
C LYS A 178 -12.39 19.19 -1.75
N GLN A 179 -11.54 20.07 -1.23
CA GLN A 179 -10.74 21.02 -2.00
C GLN A 179 -9.50 20.39 -2.67
N LYS A 180 -9.21 19.12 -2.39
CA LYS A 180 -8.11 18.37 -3.00
C LYS A 180 -8.66 17.47 -4.12
N PRO A 181 -7.81 17.04 -5.08
CA PRO A 181 -8.20 16.09 -6.12
C PRO A 181 -8.33 14.64 -5.59
N PHE A 182 -8.16 14.42 -4.29
CA PHE A 182 -8.22 13.13 -3.61
C PHE A 182 -8.97 13.21 -2.28
N ARG A 183 -9.21 12.07 -1.64
CA ARG A 183 -9.93 11.96 -0.37
C ARG A 183 -9.12 11.13 0.63
N TRP A 184 -9.18 11.51 1.90
CA TRP A 184 -8.60 10.71 2.99
C TRP A 184 -9.70 9.84 3.64
N PRO A 185 -9.46 8.58 4.02
CA PRO A 185 -8.23 7.78 3.94
C PRO A 185 -7.72 7.50 2.52
N TYR A 186 -6.39 7.47 2.34
CA TYR A 186 -5.72 7.11 1.08
C TYR A 186 -4.45 6.31 1.30
N ILE A 187 -3.98 5.59 0.29
CA ILE A 187 -2.65 4.98 0.26
C ILE A 187 -1.71 5.91 -0.48
N ASP A 188 -0.60 6.27 0.13
CA ASP A 188 0.53 6.93 -0.53
C ASP A 188 1.41 5.89 -1.23
N ILE A 189 1.57 6.06 -2.53
CA ILE A 189 2.29 5.14 -3.42
C ILE A 189 3.56 5.84 -3.88
N PHE A 190 4.68 5.33 -3.40
CA PHE A 190 6.02 5.71 -3.81
C PHE A 190 6.53 4.72 -4.86
N TYR A 191 7.47 5.19 -5.68
CA TYR A 191 8.16 4.34 -6.63
C TYR A 191 9.65 4.30 -6.33
N PHE A 192 10.29 3.18 -6.67
CA PHE A 192 11.72 3.01 -6.53
C PHE A 192 12.41 2.70 -7.85
N GLU A 193 13.65 3.15 -7.94
CA GLU A 193 14.60 2.78 -8.97
C GLU A 193 15.59 1.79 -8.40
N GLU A 194 16.23 1.02 -9.26
CA GLU A 194 17.15 -0.03 -8.84
C GLU A 194 18.29 -0.22 -9.83
N ASN A 195 19.39 -0.76 -9.34
CA ASN A 195 20.45 -1.36 -10.16
C ASN A 195 20.60 -2.83 -9.77
N ALA A 196 21.74 -3.46 -10.13
CA ALA A 196 21.99 -4.86 -9.81
C ALA A 196 21.92 -5.19 -8.31
N THR A 197 22.31 -4.24 -7.43
CA THR A 197 22.54 -4.52 -6.00
C THR A 197 21.72 -3.66 -5.04
N HIS A 198 21.20 -2.52 -5.49
CA HIS A 198 20.53 -1.54 -4.64
C HIS A 198 19.22 -1.04 -5.22
N ILE A 199 18.38 -0.50 -4.33
CA ILE A 199 17.12 0.18 -4.61
C ILE A 199 17.17 1.57 -3.94
N TRP A 200 16.62 2.60 -4.57
CA TRP A 200 16.46 3.94 -4.00
C TRP A 200 15.16 4.60 -4.47
N ASP A 201 14.71 5.64 -3.77
CA ASP A 201 13.44 6.31 -4.07
C ASP A 201 13.51 7.08 -5.40
N GLU A 202 12.43 7.08 -6.16
CA GLU A 202 12.32 7.88 -7.38
C GLU A 202 12.33 9.39 -7.05
N LEU A 203 11.70 9.78 -5.94
CA LEU A 203 11.50 11.18 -5.57
C LEU A 203 12.78 11.78 -4.96
N PRO A 204 13.27 12.94 -5.47
CA PRO A 204 14.53 13.54 -5.02
C PRO A 204 14.68 13.73 -3.51
N PRO A 205 13.66 14.17 -2.74
CA PRO A 205 13.78 14.32 -1.28
C PRO A 205 14.10 13.02 -0.53
N HIS A 206 13.90 11.86 -1.16
CA HIS A 206 14.07 10.55 -0.56
C HIS A 206 15.16 9.71 -1.26
N ARG A 207 15.79 10.21 -2.33
CA ARG A 207 16.84 9.51 -3.09
C ARG A 207 18.07 9.11 -2.26
N THR A 208 18.35 9.83 -1.18
CA THR A 208 19.46 9.49 -0.27
C THR A 208 19.19 8.21 0.53
N ARG A 209 17.95 7.71 0.55
CA ARG A 209 17.58 6.41 1.12
C ARG A 209 17.77 5.35 0.04
N TYR A 210 18.89 4.64 0.11
CA TYR A 210 19.15 3.48 -0.72
C TYR A 210 19.41 2.24 0.14
N HIS A 211 18.96 1.09 -0.35
CA HIS A 211 18.99 -0.17 0.37
C HIS A 211 19.55 -1.27 -0.53
N LYS A 212 20.32 -2.19 0.05
CA LYS A 212 20.73 -3.42 -0.65
C LYS A 212 19.51 -4.29 -0.96
N LYS A 213 19.44 -4.84 -2.16
CA LYS A 213 18.38 -5.79 -2.54
C LYS A 213 18.31 -7.00 -1.62
N SER A 214 19.46 -7.48 -1.13
CA SER A 214 19.55 -8.64 -0.24
C SER A 214 18.94 -8.44 1.16
N ILE A 215 18.63 -7.19 1.57
CA ILE A 215 17.88 -6.93 2.81
C ILE A 215 16.38 -6.71 2.55
N ILE A 216 15.99 -6.63 1.29
CA ILE A 216 14.61 -6.42 0.85
C ILE A 216 14.00 -7.73 0.38
N PHE A 217 14.66 -8.42 -0.54
CA PHE A 217 14.12 -9.59 -1.24
C PHE A 217 14.65 -10.93 -0.70
N PRO A 218 13.86 -12.01 -0.74
CA PRO A 218 12.46 -12.04 -1.19
C PRO A 218 11.53 -11.30 -0.21
N LEU A 219 10.38 -10.84 -0.68
CA LEU A 219 9.37 -10.32 0.24
C LEU A 219 8.66 -11.49 0.93
N TYR A 220 8.09 -11.21 2.10
CA TYR A 220 7.20 -12.15 2.78
C TYR A 220 5.95 -11.44 3.31
N ASP A 221 4.86 -12.20 3.45
CA ASP A 221 3.61 -11.68 3.97
C ASP A 221 3.65 -11.59 5.50
N ARG A 222 3.85 -10.38 6.01
CA ARG A 222 3.88 -10.07 7.44
C ARG A 222 2.52 -9.57 7.91
N LYS A 223 2.15 -9.88 9.16
CA LYS A 223 0.94 -9.37 9.81
C LYS A 223 0.94 -7.84 9.87
N PHE A 224 -0.16 -7.23 9.45
CA PHE A 224 -0.46 -5.81 9.59
C PHE A 224 -1.94 -5.66 9.97
N GLN A 225 -2.22 -5.33 11.23
CA GLN A 225 -3.54 -5.43 11.84
C GLN A 225 -4.18 -6.81 11.59
N SER A 226 -5.35 -6.83 10.93
CA SER A 226 -6.10 -8.04 10.59
C SER A 226 -5.75 -8.62 9.22
N ILE A 227 -4.82 -8.01 8.47
CA ILE A 227 -4.39 -8.46 7.14
C ILE A 227 -2.91 -8.84 7.13
N LYS A 228 -2.41 -9.26 5.96
CA LYS A 228 -0.98 -9.41 5.69
C LYS A 228 -0.57 -8.50 4.55
N LEU A 229 0.65 -7.96 4.63
CA LEU A 229 1.22 -7.11 3.59
C LEU A 229 2.63 -7.59 3.22
N PRO A 230 3.01 -7.55 1.92
CA PRO A 230 4.37 -7.87 1.51
C PRO A 230 5.38 -6.95 2.19
N THR A 231 6.38 -7.56 2.82
CA THR A 231 7.34 -6.87 3.68
C THR A 231 8.76 -7.30 3.35
N PRO A 232 9.74 -6.37 3.37
CA PRO A 232 11.16 -6.68 3.26
C PRO A 232 11.62 -7.78 4.23
N CYS A 233 12.38 -8.76 3.73
CA CYS A 233 12.83 -9.91 4.53
C CYS A 233 13.60 -9.52 5.81
N ALA A 234 14.45 -8.49 5.74
CA ALA A 234 15.19 -7.95 6.88
C ALA A 234 14.61 -6.61 7.33
N ILE A 235 13.35 -6.63 7.77
CA ILE A 235 12.60 -5.43 8.15
C ILE A 235 13.35 -4.53 9.17
N ASP A 236 14.07 -5.11 10.13
CA ASP A 236 14.85 -4.36 11.14
C ASP A 236 15.99 -3.55 10.50
N LYS A 237 16.66 -4.12 9.46
CA LYS A 237 17.69 -3.42 8.68
C LYS A 237 17.07 -2.41 7.72
N PHE A 238 15.91 -2.73 7.16
CA PHE A 238 15.20 -1.86 6.22
C PHE A 238 14.72 -0.56 6.88
N VAL A 239 14.05 -0.65 8.03
CA VAL A 239 13.55 0.55 8.75
C VAL A 239 14.63 1.22 9.60
N GLY A 240 15.66 0.47 9.99
CA GLY A 240 16.78 0.96 10.78
C GLY A 240 16.54 0.94 12.29
N GLU A 241 17.60 0.68 13.05
CA GLU A 241 17.55 0.50 14.51
C GLU A 241 17.04 1.75 15.25
N SER A 242 17.37 2.94 14.76
CA SER A 242 16.87 4.20 15.33
C SER A 242 15.34 4.29 15.27
N ALA A 243 14.70 3.83 14.18
CA ALA A 243 13.24 3.87 14.06
C ALA A 243 12.55 2.84 14.96
N ILE A 244 13.23 1.73 15.28
CA ILE A 244 12.73 0.74 16.23
C ILE A 244 12.83 1.25 17.67
N LYS A 245 13.96 1.89 18.03
CA LYS A 245 14.22 2.39 19.39
C LYS A 245 13.51 3.71 19.71
N ASN A 246 13.39 4.60 18.73
CA ASN A 246 12.86 5.95 18.92
C ASN A 246 11.48 6.12 18.30
N CYS A 247 10.59 6.73 19.07
CA CYS A 247 9.24 7.08 18.68
C CYS A 247 9.19 8.56 18.33
N GLN A 248 8.89 8.84 17.06
CA GLN A 248 8.80 10.16 16.48
C GLN A 248 7.32 10.50 16.29
N SER A 249 6.88 11.65 16.79
CA SER A 249 5.52 12.15 16.51
C SER A 249 5.44 12.70 15.09
N SER A 250 4.24 12.68 14.53
CA SER A 250 3.97 13.10 13.16
C SER A 250 4.21 14.60 13.01
N SER A 251 5.02 14.97 12.02
CA SER A 251 5.20 16.38 11.63
C SER A 251 4.15 16.85 10.62
N TYR A 252 3.39 15.91 10.06
CA TYR A 252 2.38 16.11 9.03
C TYR A 252 1.14 15.28 9.36
N SER A 253 -0.05 15.79 9.08
CA SER A 253 -1.30 15.05 9.18
C SER A 253 -1.91 14.88 7.80
N HIS A 254 -1.96 13.64 7.33
CA HIS A 254 -2.55 13.27 6.04
C HIS A 254 -4.07 13.47 6.03
N ARG A 255 -4.70 13.31 7.19
CA ARG A 255 -6.14 13.62 7.39
C ARG A 255 -6.49 15.05 7.04
N MET A 256 -5.61 16.00 7.41
CA MET A 256 -5.83 17.43 7.18
C MET A 256 -5.07 17.96 5.96
N GLU A 257 -4.17 17.15 5.37
CA GLU A 257 -3.22 17.60 4.33
C GLU A 257 -2.43 18.83 4.75
N GLY A 258 -1.85 18.78 5.96
CA GLY A 258 -1.15 19.93 6.53
C GLY A 258 -0.17 19.59 7.65
N SER A 259 0.76 20.52 7.90
CA SER A 259 1.78 20.40 8.94
C SER A 259 1.16 20.38 10.33
N VAL A 260 1.67 19.51 11.19
CA VAL A 260 1.36 19.50 12.63
C VAL A 260 2.12 20.65 13.30
N PRO A 261 1.55 21.37 14.28
CA PRO A 261 2.26 22.46 14.94
C PRO A 261 3.54 21.98 15.63
N ALA A 262 4.64 22.74 15.49
CA ALA A 262 5.97 22.35 15.97
C ALA A 262 6.03 21.97 17.45
N LYS A 263 5.16 22.55 18.30
CA LYS A 263 5.06 22.20 19.72
C LYS A 263 4.68 20.73 19.99
N PHE A 264 4.11 20.03 19.01
CA PHE A 264 3.80 18.59 19.08
C PHE A 264 4.91 17.72 18.47
N HIS A 265 5.92 18.30 17.84
CA HIS A 265 7.04 17.55 17.28
C HIS A 265 7.94 17.08 18.41
N MET A 266 8.03 15.77 18.59
CA MET A 266 8.73 15.19 19.72
C MET A 266 9.30 13.83 19.33
N LYS A 267 10.54 13.61 19.77
CA LYS A 267 11.23 12.34 19.66
C LYS A 267 11.54 11.84 21.06
N VAL A 268 11.10 10.62 21.36
CA VAL A 268 11.37 9.95 22.64
C VAL A 268 11.86 8.53 22.39
N LEU A 269 12.50 7.91 23.39
CA LEU A 269 12.65 6.46 23.40
C LEU A 269 11.25 5.82 23.46
N CYS A 270 11.00 4.83 22.61
CA CYS A 270 9.70 4.17 22.57
C CYS A 270 9.30 3.52 23.90
N SER A 271 10.27 3.14 24.74
CA SER A 271 10.02 2.64 26.09
C SER A 271 9.22 3.59 26.97
N LYS A 272 9.30 4.91 26.72
CA LYS A 272 8.47 5.92 27.42
C LYS A 272 6.99 5.85 27.04
N LEU A 273 6.62 5.09 26.01
CA LEU A 273 5.25 4.99 25.50
C LEU A 273 4.63 3.59 25.70
N TYR A 274 5.35 2.63 26.29
CA TYR A 274 4.88 1.25 26.46
C TYR A 274 3.60 1.14 27.31
N HIS A 275 3.36 2.11 28.18
CA HIS A 275 2.14 2.18 28.99
C HIS A 275 0.95 2.82 28.27
N LEU A 276 1.21 3.63 27.23
CA LEU A 276 0.18 4.34 26.47
C LEU A 276 -0.30 3.54 25.26
N HIS A 277 0.58 2.75 24.65
CA HIS A 277 0.25 2.03 23.42
C HIS A 277 0.81 0.60 23.41
N PRO A 278 0.21 -0.29 22.59
CA PRO A 278 0.77 -1.60 22.30
C PRO A 278 2.10 -1.54 21.53
N PHE A 279 3.07 -2.35 21.94
CA PHE A 279 4.36 -2.54 21.25
C PHE A 279 4.73 -4.01 21.08
N VAL A 280 5.50 -4.30 20.04
CA VAL A 280 6.01 -5.62 19.73
C VAL A 280 7.34 -5.86 20.44
N PHE A 281 7.38 -6.89 21.25
CA PHE A 281 8.58 -7.41 21.90
C PHE A 281 9.04 -8.67 21.17
N ARG A 282 10.24 -8.63 20.58
CA ARG A 282 10.82 -9.74 19.82
C ARG A 282 11.88 -10.45 20.66
N THR A 283 11.78 -11.77 20.74
CA THR A 283 12.76 -12.65 21.40
C THR A 283 13.11 -13.82 20.48
N LYS A 284 14.30 -14.40 20.62
CA LYS A 284 14.64 -15.65 19.92
C LYS A 284 13.78 -16.78 20.50
N HIS A 285 13.03 -17.49 19.65
CA HIS A 285 12.22 -18.63 20.09
C HIS A 285 12.99 -19.94 19.94
N ASN A 286 13.58 -20.14 18.75
CA ASN A 286 14.45 -21.25 18.40
C ASN A 286 15.41 -20.78 17.29
N GLU A 287 16.13 -21.70 16.66
CA GLU A 287 17.09 -21.36 15.60
C GLU A 287 16.43 -20.81 14.33
N THR A 288 15.19 -21.22 14.07
CA THR A 288 14.49 -20.91 12.81
C THR A 288 13.46 -19.79 12.95
N HIS A 289 13.08 -19.40 14.18
CA HIS A 289 12.02 -18.43 14.44
C HIS A 289 12.30 -17.48 15.60
N TYR A 290 11.89 -16.23 15.41
CA TYR A 290 11.63 -15.27 16.46
C TYR A 290 10.20 -15.40 16.98
N LYS A 291 10.01 -15.17 18.28
CA LYS A 291 8.70 -14.94 18.89
C LYS A 291 8.48 -13.43 19.02
N GLU A 292 7.37 -12.95 18.46
CA GLU A 292 6.95 -11.55 18.57
C GLU A 292 5.65 -11.45 19.34
N GLU A 293 5.67 -10.71 20.44
CA GLU A 293 4.53 -10.52 21.34
C GLU A 293 4.10 -9.06 21.30
N LEU A 294 2.88 -8.79 20.85
CA LEU A 294 2.27 -7.47 20.98
C LEU A 294 1.70 -7.35 22.38
N LYS A 295 2.27 -6.44 23.18
CA LYS A 295 1.86 -6.20 24.57
C LYS A 295 1.56 -4.73 24.80
N GLN A 296 0.65 -4.46 25.73
CA GLN A 296 0.49 -3.15 26.34
C GLN A 296 0.53 -3.34 27.85
N ASN A 297 1.51 -2.73 28.52
CA ASN A 297 1.92 -3.13 29.86
C ASN A 297 2.17 -4.65 29.93
N GLU A 298 1.65 -5.32 30.96
CA GLU A 298 1.75 -6.76 31.14
C GLU A 298 0.74 -7.57 30.30
N THR A 299 -0.20 -6.91 29.62
CA THR A 299 -1.25 -7.58 28.86
C THR A 299 -0.75 -8.02 27.50
N LEU A 300 -0.70 -9.33 27.27
CA LEU A 300 -0.49 -9.91 25.95
C LEU A 300 -1.75 -9.76 25.10
N ILE A 301 -1.64 -8.99 24.01
CA ILE A 301 -2.74 -8.83 23.05
C ILE A 301 -2.74 -9.99 22.06
N HIS A 302 -1.58 -10.29 21.47
CA HIS A 302 -1.37 -11.49 20.67
C HIS A 302 0.12 -11.77 20.45
N LYS A 303 0.43 -12.96 19.94
CA LYS A 303 1.79 -13.35 19.52
C LYS A 303 1.80 -13.94 18.12
N ILE A 304 2.94 -13.82 17.43
CA ILE A 304 3.24 -14.48 16.16
C ILE A 304 4.65 -15.05 16.20
N PHE A 305 4.93 -15.99 15.30
CA PHE A 305 6.27 -16.52 15.06
C PHE A 305 6.73 -16.09 13.69
N VAL A 306 7.95 -15.56 13.61
CA VAL A 306 8.51 -15.00 12.37
C VAL A 306 9.83 -15.70 12.07
N PRO A 307 10.05 -16.22 10.86
CA PRO A 307 11.29 -16.92 10.55
C PRO A 307 12.52 -16.03 10.72
N THR A 308 13.65 -16.62 11.14
CA THR A 308 14.94 -15.93 11.35
C THR A 308 15.69 -15.67 10.04
N ASN A 309 15.58 -16.59 9.09
CA ASN A 309 16.30 -16.59 7.81
C ASN A 309 15.35 -16.30 6.63
N LEU A 310 14.77 -15.10 6.60
CA LEU A 310 13.84 -14.70 5.53
C LEU A 310 14.53 -14.21 4.27
N CYS A 311 15.71 -13.60 4.40
CA CYS A 311 16.44 -13.10 3.25
C CYS A 311 17.17 -14.23 2.55
N ALA A 312 17.17 -14.22 1.21
CA ALA A 312 18.10 -15.05 0.46
C ALA A 312 19.53 -14.69 0.88
N THR A 313 20.35 -15.72 1.11
CA THR A 313 21.76 -15.55 1.41
C THR A 313 22.55 -15.22 0.17
#